data_AF-A0A1S3YDL8-F1
#
_entry.id   AF-A0A1S3YDL8-F1
#
_cell.length_a   1.000
_cell.length_b   1.000
_cell.length_c   1.000
_cell.angle_alpha   90.00
_cell.angle_beta   90.00
_cell.angle_gamma   90.00
#
_symmetry.space_group_name_H-M   'P 1'
#
loop_
_entity.id
_entity.type
_entity.pdbx_description
1 polymer ?
#
loop_
_entity_poly.entity_id
_entity_poly.type
_entity_poly.pdbx_seq_one_letter_code
_entity_poly.pdbx_strand_id
1 'polypeptide(L)'
;MLGPITIPKVGIPVQALVSSWKNGNTMPFIFDTVWDLIKLADYLTLREDVDPSNIGITGESLGGMHAWFAAFVDTRYSVVVPIIGVQGFQWAIEHDKWQARVNSIKAVFDARADLDKSTIDKEVVQKVWDRIAPGFSSQFDSPYTVPIIAPRPFLILNGEDDPRSPLGGLKIPESRAHKAYEEANCPRDFKAFIAFAMRQAQLTIAFVIQGSHSRSFSPRSLRVRVDQLSLLVVCWFTLELGLVGFLILLASLVAAAAILLSAAADPSASASSLHFSIQ
;
A
#
# COMPACT_ATOMS: atom_id res chain seq x y z
N MET A 1 -25.40 12.57 22.33
CA MET A 1 -24.02 12.07 22.57
C MET A 1 -23.87 10.77 21.79
N LEU A 2 -23.15 10.80 20.66
CA LEU A 2 -22.76 9.58 19.97
C LEU A 2 -21.64 8.94 20.80
N GLY A 3 -21.85 7.71 21.26
CA GLY A 3 -20.82 6.97 22.00
C GLY A 3 -19.56 6.77 21.14
N PRO A 4 -18.43 6.39 21.76
CA PRO A 4 -17.20 6.11 21.02
C PRO A 4 -17.49 5.03 19.98
N ILE A 5 -17.35 5.39 18.70
CA ILE A 5 -17.42 4.46 17.57
C ILE A 5 -16.26 3.48 17.76
N THR A 6 -16.58 2.28 18.23
CA THR A 6 -15.63 1.17 18.26
C THR A 6 -15.57 0.63 16.84
N ILE A 7 -14.58 1.08 16.06
CA ILE A 7 -14.28 0.46 14.77
C ILE A 7 -13.82 -0.97 15.09
N PRO A 8 -14.54 -2.02 14.65
CA PRO A 8 -14.11 -3.38 14.89
C PRO A 8 -12.69 -3.57 14.38
N LYS A 9 -11.84 -4.33 15.10
CA LYS A 9 -10.58 -4.83 14.53
C LYS A 9 -10.93 -5.76 13.37
N VAL A 10 -11.04 -5.22 12.16
CA VAL A 10 -11.20 -6.02 10.94
C VAL A 10 -9.80 -6.53 10.61
N GLY A 11 -9.42 -7.69 11.15
CA GLY A 11 -8.31 -8.45 10.58
C GLY A 11 -8.67 -8.91 9.16
N ILE A 12 -7.72 -9.48 8.41
CA ILE A 12 -8.11 -10.22 7.19
C ILE A 12 -9.24 -11.17 7.60
N PRO A 13 -10.43 -11.10 6.98
CA PRO A 13 -11.52 -11.96 7.36
C PRO A 13 -11.20 -13.36 6.84
N VAL A 14 -10.33 -14.08 7.54
CA VAL A 14 -9.80 -15.39 7.12
C VAL A 14 -10.95 -16.36 6.85
N GLN A 15 -12.04 -16.26 7.62
CA GLN A 15 -13.27 -17.01 7.37
C GLN A 15 -13.95 -16.63 6.05
N ALA A 16 -13.93 -15.35 5.66
CA ALA A 16 -14.41 -14.93 4.36
C ALA A 16 -13.50 -15.41 3.22
N LEU A 17 -12.18 -15.49 3.43
CA LEU A 17 -11.27 -16.10 2.44
C LEU A 17 -11.54 -17.60 2.27
N VAL A 18 -11.75 -18.33 3.36
CA VAL A 18 -12.14 -19.75 3.33
C VAL A 18 -13.50 -19.91 2.65
N SER A 19 -14.48 -19.05 2.96
CA SER A 19 -15.79 -19.02 2.29
C SER A 19 -15.66 -18.71 0.80
N SER A 20 -14.82 -17.75 0.42
CA SER A 20 -14.53 -17.38 -0.97
C SER A 20 -13.93 -18.56 -1.73
N TRP A 21 -13.00 -19.29 -1.14
CA TRP A 21 -12.48 -20.53 -1.72
C TRP A 21 -13.61 -21.55 -1.99
N LYS A 22 -14.43 -21.85 -0.98
CA LYS A 22 -15.51 -22.85 -1.05
C LYS A 22 -16.62 -22.46 -2.03
N ASN A 23 -17.06 -21.21 -2.01
CA ASN A 23 -18.26 -20.76 -2.70
C ASN A 23 -17.96 -20.01 -4.00
N GLY A 24 -16.83 -19.30 -4.08
CA GLY A 24 -16.40 -18.53 -5.27
C GLY A 24 -17.26 -17.31 -5.61
N ASN A 25 -18.02 -16.80 -4.66
CA ASN A 25 -19.01 -15.74 -4.87
C ASN A 25 -18.60 -14.37 -4.30
N THR A 26 -17.46 -14.29 -3.61
CA THR A 26 -16.92 -13.07 -3.01
C THR A 26 -15.41 -13.04 -3.17
N MET A 27 -14.78 -11.86 -3.21
CA MET A 27 -13.33 -11.71 -3.37
C MET A 27 -12.74 -10.83 -2.25
N PRO A 28 -12.84 -11.25 -0.97
CA PRO A 28 -12.65 -10.39 0.19
C PRO A 28 -11.18 -10.10 0.51
N PHE A 29 -10.24 -10.62 -0.28
CA PHE A 29 -8.82 -10.34 -0.09
C PHE A 29 -8.45 -8.95 -0.60
N ILE A 30 -8.84 -8.64 -1.84
CA ILE A 30 -8.43 -7.41 -2.55
C ILE A 30 -9.63 -6.75 -3.19
N PHE A 31 -10.37 -7.45 -4.04
CA PHE A 31 -11.33 -6.81 -4.94
C PHE A 31 -12.54 -6.20 -4.23
N ASP A 32 -13.10 -6.87 -3.22
CA ASP A 32 -14.24 -6.33 -2.47
C ASP A 32 -13.85 -5.02 -1.76
N THR A 33 -12.66 -4.97 -1.14
CA THR A 33 -12.17 -3.74 -0.49
C THR A 33 -11.79 -2.66 -1.49
N VAL A 34 -11.23 -3.02 -2.65
CA VAL A 34 -10.96 -2.05 -3.73
C VAL A 34 -12.26 -1.44 -4.24
N TRP A 35 -13.33 -2.22 -4.33
CA TRP A 35 -14.66 -1.71 -4.65
C TRP A 35 -15.17 -0.72 -3.58
N ASP A 36 -15.00 -1.03 -2.30
CA ASP A 36 -15.33 -0.11 -1.22
C ASP A 36 -14.53 1.20 -1.32
N LEU A 37 -13.27 1.14 -1.77
CA LEU A 37 -12.44 2.32 -1.99
C LEU A 37 -12.93 3.17 -3.17
N ILE A 38 -13.37 2.56 -4.28
CA ILE A 38 -14.05 3.28 -5.37
C ILE A 38 -15.30 4.00 -4.83
N LYS A 39 -16.09 3.33 -3.97
CA LYS A 39 -17.29 3.94 -3.35
C LYS A 39 -16.92 5.05 -2.37
N LEU A 40 -15.80 4.92 -1.66
CA LEU A 40 -15.27 5.99 -0.83
C LEU A 40 -14.88 7.21 -1.69
N ALA A 41 -14.23 7.00 -2.83
CA ALA A 41 -13.94 8.09 -3.75
C ALA A 41 -15.23 8.74 -4.31
N ASP A 42 -16.27 7.95 -4.63
CA ASP A 42 -17.60 8.47 -5.00
C ASP A 42 -18.14 9.42 -3.92
N TYR A 43 -18.09 8.98 -2.66
CA TYR A 43 -18.54 9.78 -1.53
C TYR A 43 -17.70 11.04 -1.33
N LEU A 44 -16.37 10.93 -1.40
CA LEU A 44 -15.45 12.06 -1.21
C LEU A 44 -15.66 13.14 -2.28
N THR A 45 -15.93 12.77 -3.54
CA THR A 45 -16.21 13.73 -4.61
C THR A 45 -17.51 14.52 -4.40
N LEU A 46 -18.46 14.01 -3.60
CA LEU A 46 -19.72 14.69 -3.30
C LEU A 46 -19.63 15.66 -2.12
N ARG A 47 -18.51 15.67 -1.39
CA ARG A 47 -18.34 16.50 -0.21
C ARG A 47 -17.88 17.90 -0.60
N GLU A 48 -18.61 18.92 -0.14
CA GLU A 48 -18.27 20.33 -0.38
C GLU A 48 -16.95 20.76 0.28
N ASP A 49 -16.49 20.02 1.30
CA ASP A 49 -15.24 20.28 2.03
C ASP A 49 -14.03 19.48 1.51
N VAL A 50 -14.18 18.78 0.37
CA VAL A 50 -13.11 17.99 -0.25
C VAL A 50 -12.87 18.49 -1.67
N ASP A 51 -11.62 18.77 -2.00
CA ASP A 51 -11.23 19.02 -3.39
C ASP A 51 -11.09 17.68 -4.14
N PRO A 52 -11.98 17.37 -5.10
CA PRO A 52 -11.97 16.10 -5.80
C PRO A 52 -10.74 15.90 -6.71
N SER A 53 -9.99 16.96 -7.02
CA SER A 53 -8.75 16.88 -7.78
C SER A 53 -7.53 16.50 -6.94
N ASN A 54 -7.66 16.52 -5.60
CA ASN A 54 -6.56 16.39 -4.65
C ASN A 54 -6.83 15.32 -3.58
N ILE A 55 -7.17 14.10 -4.03
CA ILE A 55 -7.41 12.94 -3.16
C ILE A 55 -6.19 12.01 -3.20
N GLY A 56 -5.51 11.84 -2.06
CA GLY A 56 -4.39 10.90 -1.92
C GLY A 56 -4.80 9.57 -1.28
N ILE A 57 -4.09 8.48 -1.61
CA ILE A 57 -4.31 7.16 -1.00
C ILE A 57 -3.02 6.53 -0.47
N THR A 58 -3.10 5.99 0.75
CA THR A 58 -2.01 5.24 1.38
C THR A 58 -2.55 4.10 2.24
N GLY A 59 -1.67 3.15 2.55
CA GLY A 59 -1.94 2.08 3.49
C GLY A 59 -0.69 1.24 3.72
N GLU A 60 -0.68 0.51 4.83
CA GLU A 60 0.42 -0.34 5.25
C GLU A 60 0.06 -1.82 5.12
N SER A 61 1.00 -2.62 4.62
CA SER A 61 0.89 -4.05 4.37
C SER A 61 -0.31 -4.41 3.47
N LEU A 62 -1.38 -4.96 4.04
CA LEU A 62 -2.62 -5.23 3.29
C LEU A 62 -3.28 -3.95 2.80
N GLY A 63 -3.30 -2.91 3.64
CA GLY A 63 -3.77 -1.58 3.22
C GLY A 63 -2.90 -1.00 2.11
N GLY A 64 -1.61 -1.34 2.06
CA GLY A 64 -0.72 -0.95 0.96
C GLY A 64 -1.07 -1.66 -0.35
N MET A 65 -1.47 -2.94 -0.29
CA MET A 65 -2.02 -3.64 -1.45
C MET A 65 -3.32 -2.99 -1.91
N HIS A 66 -4.24 -2.69 -1.00
CA HIS A 66 -5.49 -2.01 -1.34
C HIS A 66 -5.26 -0.62 -1.95
N ALA A 67 -4.33 0.17 -1.40
CA ALA A 67 -3.98 1.49 -1.93
C ALA A 67 -3.45 1.41 -3.38
N TRP A 68 -2.54 0.47 -3.64
CA TRP A 68 -2.01 0.24 -4.98
C TRP A 68 -3.08 -0.25 -5.96
N PHE A 69 -3.89 -1.24 -5.57
CA PHE A 69 -4.94 -1.76 -6.45
C PHE A 69 -6.05 -0.73 -6.71
N ALA A 70 -6.46 0.03 -5.70
CA ALA A 70 -7.45 1.09 -5.84
C ALA A 70 -6.94 2.19 -6.77
N ALA A 71 -5.68 2.59 -6.64
CA ALA A 71 -5.06 3.52 -7.58
C ALA A 71 -5.00 2.95 -9.00
N PHE A 72 -4.69 1.65 -9.16
CA PHE A 72 -4.67 1.01 -10.48
C PHE A 72 -6.03 1.10 -11.21
N VAL A 73 -7.15 0.90 -10.50
CA VAL A 73 -8.50 0.88 -11.12
C VAL A 73 -9.25 2.21 -11.08
N ASP A 74 -8.83 3.16 -10.24
CA ASP A 74 -9.49 4.45 -10.07
C ASP A 74 -8.48 5.60 -10.17
N THR A 75 -8.67 6.45 -11.18
CA THR A 75 -7.78 7.56 -11.50
C THR A 75 -8.01 8.80 -10.63
N ARG A 76 -9.06 8.83 -9.79
CA ARG A 76 -9.34 9.96 -8.88
C ARG A 76 -8.33 10.08 -7.75
N TYR A 77 -7.64 8.99 -7.40
CA TYR A 77 -6.51 9.06 -6.49
C TYR A 77 -5.32 9.71 -7.18
N SER A 78 -5.10 11.00 -6.90
CA SER A 78 -4.09 11.83 -7.56
C SER A 78 -2.68 11.53 -7.09
N VAL A 79 -2.50 11.04 -5.87
CA VAL A 79 -1.20 10.61 -5.33
C VAL A 79 -1.33 9.30 -4.57
N VAL A 80 -0.34 8.42 -4.72
CA VAL A 80 -0.41 7.03 -4.26
C VAL A 80 0.86 6.66 -3.47
N VAL A 81 0.71 6.17 -2.23
CA VAL A 81 1.84 5.82 -1.36
C VAL A 81 1.60 4.49 -0.64
N PRO A 82 1.80 3.33 -1.29
CA PRO A 82 1.68 2.03 -0.65
C PRO A 82 2.92 1.75 0.19
N ILE A 83 2.70 1.30 1.42
CA ILE A 83 3.76 0.94 2.36
C ILE A 83 3.75 -0.56 2.53
N ILE A 84 4.87 -1.22 2.23
CA ILE A 84 5.10 -2.68 2.30
C ILE A 84 3.95 -3.53 1.72
N GLY A 85 3.33 -3.02 0.67
CA GLY A 85 2.15 -3.62 0.04
C GLY A 85 2.38 -4.14 -1.38
N VAL A 86 3.20 -3.45 -2.19
CA VAL A 86 3.44 -3.84 -3.58
C VAL A 86 4.22 -5.14 -3.64
N GLN A 87 3.77 -6.08 -4.47
CA GLN A 87 4.30 -7.44 -4.56
C GLN A 87 4.26 -7.96 -5.99
N GLY A 88 5.24 -8.79 -6.36
CA GLY A 88 5.20 -9.63 -7.56
C GLY A 88 4.75 -11.04 -7.18
N PHE A 89 3.45 -11.33 -7.29
CA PHE A 89 2.87 -12.60 -6.85
C PHE A 89 3.34 -13.78 -7.70
N GLN A 90 3.37 -13.61 -9.03
CA GLN A 90 3.87 -14.63 -9.94
C GLN A 90 5.35 -14.93 -9.67
N TRP A 91 6.14 -13.86 -9.51
CA TRP A 91 7.55 -13.99 -9.18
C TRP A 91 7.75 -14.78 -7.88
N ALA A 92 6.94 -14.50 -6.85
CA ALA A 92 7.02 -15.20 -5.58
C ALA A 92 6.68 -16.69 -5.71
N ILE A 93 5.71 -17.06 -6.56
CA ILE A 93 5.37 -18.46 -6.86
C ILE A 93 6.54 -19.16 -7.57
N GLU A 94 7.05 -18.55 -8.65
CA GLU A 94 8.14 -19.10 -9.46
C GLU A 94 9.41 -19.36 -8.64
N HIS A 95 9.73 -18.46 -7.71
CA HIS A 95 10.98 -18.46 -6.94
C HIS A 95 10.86 -19.05 -5.53
N ASP A 96 9.74 -19.71 -5.19
CA ASP A 96 9.52 -20.27 -3.84
C ASP A 96 9.66 -19.23 -2.72
N LYS A 97 9.09 -18.04 -2.91
CA LYS A 97 9.07 -16.94 -1.94
C LYS A 97 7.65 -16.54 -1.48
N TRP A 98 6.68 -17.43 -1.67
CA TRP A 98 5.27 -17.20 -1.35
C TRP A 98 4.90 -17.50 0.13
N GLN A 99 5.79 -18.15 0.88
CA GLN A 99 5.47 -18.76 2.19
C GLN A 99 5.06 -17.74 3.24
N ALA A 100 5.71 -16.58 3.30
CA ALA A 100 5.37 -15.56 4.31
C ALA A 100 3.95 -14.99 4.10
N ARG A 101 3.55 -14.80 2.84
CA ARG A 101 2.19 -14.37 2.48
C ARG A 101 1.17 -15.45 2.80
N VAL A 102 1.44 -16.69 2.39
CA VAL A 102 0.59 -17.86 2.71
C VAL A 102 0.41 -18.00 4.22
N ASN A 103 1.49 -17.88 5.00
CA ASN A 103 1.44 -18.01 6.45
C ASN A 103 0.56 -16.94 7.13
N SER A 104 0.45 -15.74 6.56
CA SER A 104 -0.43 -14.69 7.13
C SER A 104 -1.93 -15.00 7.02
N ILE A 105 -2.32 -15.89 6.10
CA ILE A 105 -3.71 -16.29 5.85
C ILE A 105 -3.83 -17.80 5.71
N LYS A 106 -3.02 -18.54 6.47
CA LYS A 106 -2.78 -19.97 6.27
C LYS A 106 -4.05 -20.82 6.15
N ALA A 107 -5.13 -20.47 6.86
CA ALA A 107 -6.34 -21.28 6.88
C ALA A 107 -7.00 -21.42 5.49
N VAL A 108 -6.92 -20.41 4.60
CA VAL A 108 -7.46 -20.58 3.23
C VAL A 108 -6.63 -21.59 2.43
N PHE A 109 -5.35 -21.77 2.75
CA PHE A 109 -4.48 -22.74 2.10
C PHE A 109 -4.61 -24.17 2.62
N ASP A 110 -5.42 -24.40 3.65
CA ASP A 110 -5.87 -25.76 3.97
C ASP A 110 -6.81 -26.33 2.88
N ALA A 111 -7.23 -25.49 1.92
CA ALA A 111 -7.76 -25.86 0.61
C ALA A 111 -6.94 -26.92 -0.13
N ARG A 112 -5.64 -27.09 0.19
CA ARG A 112 -4.83 -28.22 -0.28
C ARG A 112 -5.53 -29.57 -0.13
N ALA A 113 -6.34 -29.75 0.92
CA ALA A 113 -7.08 -30.98 1.17
C ALA A 113 -8.18 -31.21 0.12
N ASP A 114 -8.84 -30.15 -0.36
CA ASP A 114 -9.81 -30.22 -1.45
C ASP A 114 -9.14 -30.48 -2.81
N LEU A 115 -7.82 -30.34 -2.88
CA LEU A 115 -6.99 -30.57 -4.06
C LEU A 115 -6.20 -31.89 -3.97
N ASP A 116 -6.53 -32.75 -3.00
CA ASP A 116 -5.84 -34.02 -2.73
C ASP A 116 -4.32 -33.89 -2.46
N LYS A 117 -3.91 -32.77 -1.84
CA LYS A 117 -2.50 -32.46 -1.54
C LYS A 117 -2.18 -32.54 -0.05
N SER A 118 -1.14 -33.29 0.29
CA SER A 118 -0.65 -33.46 1.66
C SER A 118 0.17 -32.27 2.19
N THR A 119 0.63 -31.39 1.30
CA THR A 119 1.40 -30.18 1.62
C THR A 119 0.88 -28.98 0.82
N ILE A 120 1.23 -27.77 1.25
CA ILE A 120 1.01 -26.56 0.45
C ILE A 120 2.21 -26.45 -0.49
N ASP A 121 1.98 -26.59 -1.80
CA ASP A 121 2.98 -26.42 -2.85
C ASP A 121 2.59 -25.25 -3.79
N LYS A 122 3.42 -24.97 -4.81
CA LYS A 122 3.14 -23.90 -5.80
C LYS A 122 1.79 -24.06 -6.48
N GLU A 123 1.36 -25.29 -6.75
CA GLU A 123 0.09 -25.57 -7.42
C GLU A 123 -1.10 -25.21 -6.52
N VAL A 124 -1.05 -25.60 -5.24
CA VAL A 124 -2.05 -25.18 -4.25
C VAL A 124 -2.08 -23.65 -4.16
N VAL A 125 -0.92 -23.01 -4.12
CA VAL A 125 -0.83 -21.56 -4.00
C VAL A 125 -1.49 -20.85 -5.19
N GLN A 126 -1.14 -21.28 -6.40
CA GLN A 126 -1.70 -20.74 -7.64
C GLN A 126 -3.22 -20.95 -7.69
N LYS A 127 -3.71 -22.17 -7.42
CA LYS A 127 -5.15 -22.48 -7.45
C LYS A 127 -5.95 -21.67 -6.43
N VAL A 128 -5.41 -21.47 -5.23
CA VAL A 128 -6.08 -20.64 -4.21
C VAL A 128 -6.16 -19.20 -4.70
N TRP A 129 -5.08 -18.62 -5.24
CA TRP A 129 -5.13 -17.27 -5.79
C TRP A 129 -6.12 -17.13 -6.94
N ASP A 130 -6.08 -18.04 -7.92
CA ASP A 130 -7.01 -18.04 -9.05
C ASP A 130 -8.48 -18.09 -8.61
N ARG A 131 -8.74 -18.66 -7.42
CA ARG A 131 -10.08 -18.76 -6.86
C ARG A 131 -10.52 -17.54 -6.07
N ILE A 132 -9.67 -17.01 -5.18
CA ILE A 132 -10.04 -15.93 -4.24
C ILE A 132 -9.66 -14.52 -4.73
N ALA A 133 -8.82 -14.45 -5.75
CA ALA A 133 -8.42 -13.23 -6.44
C ALA A 133 -7.99 -13.58 -7.89
N PRO A 134 -8.94 -13.87 -8.81
CA PRO A 134 -8.61 -14.18 -10.20
C PRO A 134 -7.74 -13.10 -10.86
N GLY A 135 -6.68 -13.52 -11.55
CA GLY A 135 -5.75 -12.61 -12.24
C GLY A 135 -4.63 -12.02 -11.36
N PHE A 136 -4.63 -12.31 -10.06
CA PHE A 136 -3.74 -11.69 -9.08
C PHE A 136 -2.25 -12.02 -9.26
N SER A 137 -1.92 -13.23 -9.71
CA SER A 137 -0.57 -13.61 -10.16
C SER A 137 -0.41 -13.61 -11.69
N SER A 138 -1.23 -12.84 -12.40
CA SER A 138 -1.11 -12.68 -13.85
C SER A 138 -1.38 -11.24 -14.27
N GLN A 139 -2.50 -10.97 -14.94
CA GLN A 139 -2.82 -9.67 -15.52
C GLN A 139 -2.94 -8.52 -14.51
N PHE A 140 -3.16 -8.82 -13.23
CA PHE A 140 -3.24 -7.83 -12.15
C PHE A 140 -2.00 -7.77 -11.26
N ASP A 141 -0.96 -8.54 -11.58
CA ASP A 141 0.30 -8.52 -10.83
C ASP A 141 1.07 -7.20 -11.05
N SER A 142 1.99 -6.87 -10.15
CA SER A 142 2.73 -5.61 -10.16
C SER A 142 3.47 -5.29 -11.45
N PRO A 143 4.10 -6.23 -12.19
CA PRO A 143 4.75 -5.89 -13.45
C PRO A 143 3.82 -5.24 -14.49
N TYR A 144 2.50 -5.40 -14.35
CA TYR A 144 1.51 -4.90 -15.28
C TYR A 144 0.76 -3.68 -14.73
N THR A 145 0.41 -3.67 -13.45
CA THR A 145 -0.47 -2.62 -12.89
C THR A 145 0.28 -1.45 -12.25
N VAL A 146 1.51 -1.65 -11.76
CA VAL A 146 2.35 -0.55 -11.24
C VAL A 146 2.66 0.51 -12.31
N PRO A 147 3.09 0.16 -13.54
CA PRO A 147 3.39 1.15 -14.57
C PRO A 147 2.19 1.97 -15.03
N ILE A 148 0.97 1.39 -14.96
CA ILE A 148 -0.28 2.03 -15.40
C ILE A 148 -0.69 3.19 -14.48
N ILE A 149 -0.07 3.34 -13.30
CA ILE A 149 -0.35 4.46 -12.40
C ILE A 149 0.16 5.79 -12.97
N ALA A 150 1.18 5.75 -13.84
CA ALA A 150 1.66 6.93 -14.56
C ALA A 150 0.48 7.68 -15.24
N PRO A 151 0.48 9.02 -15.22
CA PRO A 151 1.53 9.92 -14.72
C PRO A 151 1.38 10.31 -13.24
N ARG A 152 0.46 9.70 -12.48
CA ARG A 152 0.11 10.17 -11.13
C ARG A 152 1.24 9.93 -10.14
N PRO A 153 1.64 10.90 -9.29
CA PRO A 153 2.71 10.70 -8.34
C PRO A 153 2.56 9.43 -7.48
N PHE A 154 3.60 8.59 -7.49
CA PHE A 154 3.59 7.25 -6.91
C PHE A 154 4.90 6.95 -6.17
N LEU A 155 4.80 6.77 -4.85
CA LEU A 155 5.92 6.44 -3.99
C LEU A 155 5.73 5.07 -3.34
N ILE A 156 6.51 4.08 -3.78
CA ILE A 156 6.55 2.76 -3.15
C ILE A 156 7.50 2.81 -1.97
N LEU A 157 7.01 2.49 -0.77
CA LEU A 157 7.85 2.34 0.42
C LEU A 157 7.93 0.85 0.78
N ASN A 158 9.10 0.23 0.72
CA ASN A 158 9.24 -1.19 1.03
C ASN A 158 10.49 -1.48 1.89
N GLY A 159 10.48 -2.62 2.59
CA GLY A 159 11.60 -3.09 3.40
C GLY A 159 12.45 -4.08 2.62
N GLU A 160 13.78 -3.98 2.73
CA GLU A 160 14.69 -4.93 2.09
C GLU A 160 14.45 -6.37 2.56
N ASP A 161 14.17 -6.54 3.86
CA ASP A 161 13.99 -7.83 4.51
C ASP A 161 12.51 -8.22 4.68
N ASP A 162 11.54 -7.54 4.05
CA ASP A 162 10.14 -7.95 4.19
C ASP A 162 9.89 -9.26 3.41
N PRO A 163 9.67 -10.39 4.10
CA PRO A 163 9.51 -11.67 3.43
C PRO A 163 8.18 -11.78 2.68
N ARG A 164 7.20 -10.90 2.94
CA ARG A 164 5.93 -10.83 2.21
C ARG A 164 6.04 -10.04 0.92
N SER A 165 6.98 -9.10 0.84
CA SER A 165 7.20 -8.26 -0.35
C SER A 165 8.65 -8.36 -0.79
N PRO A 166 9.10 -9.54 -1.28
CA PRO A 166 10.50 -9.77 -1.59
C PRO A 166 10.99 -8.83 -2.69
N LEU A 167 12.17 -8.21 -2.50
CA LEU A 167 12.75 -7.27 -3.47
C LEU A 167 12.88 -7.84 -4.88
N GLY A 168 13.16 -9.15 -5.01
CA GLY A 168 13.24 -9.80 -6.31
C GLY A 168 11.97 -9.63 -7.14
N GLY A 169 10.79 -9.64 -6.49
CA GLY A 169 9.50 -9.41 -7.14
C GLY A 169 9.21 -7.96 -7.48
N LEU A 170 10.02 -7.00 -7.01
CA LEU A 170 9.84 -5.56 -7.28
C LEU A 170 10.72 -5.00 -8.38
N LYS A 171 11.80 -5.70 -8.77
CA LYS A 171 12.74 -5.21 -9.80
C LYS A 171 12.06 -4.93 -11.15
N ILE A 172 11.22 -5.86 -11.60
CA ILE A 172 10.51 -5.73 -12.88
C ILE A 172 9.47 -4.60 -12.84
N PRO A 173 8.54 -4.53 -11.87
CA PRO A 173 7.57 -3.43 -11.82
C PRO A 173 8.23 -2.06 -11.64
N GLU A 174 9.30 -1.95 -10.84
CA GLU A 174 10.05 -0.71 -10.68
C GLU A 174 10.66 -0.24 -12.01
N SER A 175 11.36 -1.13 -12.72
CA SER A 175 11.94 -0.80 -14.03
C SER A 175 10.89 -0.38 -15.06
N ARG A 176 9.75 -1.09 -15.11
CA ARG A 176 8.66 -0.75 -16.02
C ARG A 176 7.96 0.56 -15.64
N ALA A 177 7.82 0.86 -14.35
CA ALA A 177 7.29 2.14 -13.91
C ALA A 177 8.23 3.28 -14.28
N HIS A 178 9.53 3.17 -14.04
CA HIS A 178 10.49 4.20 -14.49
C HIS A 178 10.32 4.52 -15.98
N LYS A 179 10.26 3.49 -16.83
CA LYS A 179 10.01 3.67 -18.26
C LYS A 179 8.67 4.38 -18.56
N ALA A 180 7.58 3.96 -17.91
CA ALA A 180 6.27 4.56 -18.13
C ALA A 180 6.23 6.06 -17.73
N TYR A 181 6.92 6.43 -16.64
CA TYR A 181 6.99 7.83 -16.20
C TYR A 181 7.93 8.68 -17.06
N GLU A 182 9.00 8.08 -17.61
CA GLU A 182 9.83 8.73 -18.64
C GLU A 182 9.01 9.01 -19.91
N GLU A 183 8.26 8.04 -20.41
CA GLU A 183 7.39 8.17 -21.59
C GLU A 183 6.27 9.20 -21.36
N ALA A 184 5.78 9.32 -20.12
CA ALA A 184 4.80 10.33 -19.73
C ALA A 184 5.40 11.72 -19.43
N ASN A 185 6.72 11.91 -19.60
CA ASN A 185 7.45 13.15 -19.30
C ASN A 185 7.36 13.61 -17.83
N CYS A 186 7.16 12.68 -16.90
CA CYS A 186 7.07 12.92 -15.47
C CYS A 186 8.01 12.01 -14.65
N PRO A 187 9.30 11.84 -15.01
CA PRO A 187 10.20 10.83 -14.41
C PRO A 187 10.45 11.03 -12.91
N ARG A 188 10.15 12.22 -12.37
CA ARG A 188 10.33 12.56 -10.95
C ARG A 188 9.14 12.15 -10.08
N ASP A 189 8.02 11.81 -10.71
CA ASP A 189 6.77 11.51 -10.01
C ASP A 189 6.67 10.03 -9.60
N PHE A 190 7.62 9.19 -10.02
CA PHE A 190 7.77 7.83 -9.51
C PHE A 190 9.04 7.68 -8.66
N LYS A 191 8.89 7.04 -7.50
CA LYS A 191 10.03 6.64 -6.68
C LYS A 191 9.74 5.34 -5.94
N ALA A 192 10.70 4.43 -5.93
CA ALA A 192 10.71 3.29 -5.02
C ALA A 192 11.79 3.53 -3.95
N PHE A 193 11.40 3.47 -2.69
CA PHE A 193 12.34 3.55 -1.57
C PHE A 193 12.39 2.21 -0.86
N ILE A 194 13.58 1.63 -0.83
CA ILE A 194 13.88 0.38 -0.14
C ILE A 194 14.74 0.69 1.07
N ALA A 195 14.22 0.41 2.26
CA ALA A 195 14.96 0.66 3.50
C ALA A 195 15.80 -0.55 3.91
N PHE A 196 17.11 -0.33 4.12
CA PHE A 196 18.11 -1.36 4.46
C PHE A 196 17.93 -1.86 5.90
N ALA A 197 18.03 -3.18 6.11
CA ALA A 197 18.05 -3.85 7.43
C ALA A 197 16.84 -3.60 8.36
N MET A 198 15.61 -3.50 7.83
CA MET A 198 14.44 -3.19 8.65
C MET A 198 13.27 -4.13 8.41
N ARG A 199 12.94 -4.93 9.43
CA ARG A 199 11.69 -5.73 9.49
C ARG A 199 10.48 -4.80 9.56
N GLN A 200 9.28 -5.29 9.27
CA GLN A 200 8.03 -4.49 9.25
C GLN A 200 7.84 -3.47 10.39
N ALA A 201 8.32 -3.75 11.61
CA ALA A 201 8.20 -2.83 12.74
C ALA A 201 9.20 -1.65 12.73
N GLN A 202 10.24 -1.68 11.89
CA GLN A 202 11.40 -0.77 11.92
C GLN A 202 11.42 0.26 10.80
N LEU A 203 10.87 -0.05 9.61
CA LEU A 203 10.63 0.94 8.53
C LEU A 203 10.00 2.22 9.08
N THR A 204 9.12 1.97 10.03
CA THR A 204 8.24 2.93 10.60
C THR A 204 8.96 3.91 11.56
N ILE A 205 10.18 3.58 12.03
CA ILE A 205 11.07 4.43 12.87
C ILE A 205 11.97 5.33 12.00
N ALA A 206 12.53 4.81 10.90
CA ALA A 206 13.51 5.55 10.11
C ALA A 206 12.90 6.73 9.35
N PHE A 207 11.65 6.62 8.89
CA PHE A 207 10.95 7.75 8.25
C PHE A 207 10.68 8.90 9.23
N VAL A 208 10.47 8.61 10.52
CA VAL A 208 10.36 9.63 11.58
C VAL A 208 11.67 10.40 11.71
N ILE A 209 12.79 9.67 11.71
CA ILE A 209 14.13 10.24 11.89
C ILE A 209 14.56 11.04 10.64
N GLN A 210 14.35 10.52 9.43
CA GLN A 210 14.66 11.24 8.18
C GLN A 210 13.74 12.46 7.95
N GLY A 211 12.47 12.39 8.34
CA GLY A 211 11.59 13.56 8.35
C GLY A 211 12.04 14.63 9.35
N SER A 212 12.53 14.22 10.52
CA SER A 212 12.99 15.13 11.59
C SER A 212 14.35 15.78 11.37
N HIS A 213 15.21 15.22 10.50
CA HIS A 213 16.51 15.80 10.15
C HIS A 213 16.44 16.88 9.05
N SER A 214 15.26 17.16 8.50
CA SER A 214 15.03 18.30 7.61
C SER A 214 14.88 19.62 8.41
N ARG A 215 16.03 20.15 8.82
CA ARG A 215 16.40 21.52 9.26
C ARG A 215 15.41 22.35 10.11
N SER A 216 15.91 22.73 11.31
CA SER A 216 15.54 23.93 12.09
C SER A 216 14.04 24.22 12.25
N PHE A 217 13.40 23.57 13.22
CA PHE A 217 12.02 23.92 13.63
C PHE A 217 12.04 24.63 14.99
N SER A 218 11.73 25.93 14.99
CA SER A 218 11.45 26.71 16.20
C SER A 218 9.97 26.55 16.58
N PRO A 219 9.59 26.33 17.85
CA PRO A 219 8.24 25.84 18.22
C PRO A 219 7.13 26.90 18.17
N ARG A 220 7.33 28.08 17.57
CA ARG A 220 6.45 29.24 17.81
C ARG A 220 5.48 29.63 16.70
N SER A 221 5.34 28.86 15.63
CA SER A 221 4.36 29.20 14.59
C SER A 221 3.81 27.98 13.87
N LEU A 222 2.99 27.19 14.58
CA LEU A 222 2.06 26.26 13.94
C LEU A 222 0.63 26.65 14.29
N ARG A 223 0.11 27.67 13.61
CA ARG A 223 -1.34 27.79 13.36
C ARG A 223 -1.58 27.28 11.95
N VAL A 224 -1.82 25.99 11.81
CA VAL A 224 -2.42 25.45 10.58
C VAL A 224 -3.85 25.98 10.56
N ARG A 225 -4.17 26.86 9.59
CA ARG A 225 -5.57 27.17 9.32
C ARG A 225 -6.19 25.92 8.67
N VAL A 226 -7.37 25.56 9.19
CA VAL A 226 -8.14 24.34 8.86
C VAL A 226 -8.78 24.42 7.46
N ASP A 227 -8.53 25.49 6.71
CA ASP A 227 -9.17 25.83 5.44
C ASP A 227 -8.48 25.25 4.18
N GLN A 228 -7.39 24.48 4.33
CA GLN A 228 -6.65 23.86 3.21
C GLN A 228 -6.33 22.36 3.43
N LEU A 229 -7.25 21.57 3.97
CA LEU A 229 -7.04 20.13 4.12
C LEU A 229 -7.23 19.38 2.79
N SER A 230 -6.14 19.01 2.12
CA SER A 230 -6.13 17.86 1.21
C SER A 230 -6.44 16.61 2.03
N LEU A 231 -7.51 15.87 1.70
CA LEU A 231 -7.95 14.76 2.52
C LEU A 231 -7.12 13.49 2.22
N LEU A 232 -6.45 12.97 3.25
CA LEU A 232 -5.70 11.71 3.18
C LEU A 232 -6.62 10.53 3.53
N VAL A 233 -6.76 9.57 2.62
CA VAL A 233 -7.41 8.29 2.93
C VAL A 233 -6.37 7.31 3.46
N VAL A 234 -6.47 6.96 4.75
CA VAL A 234 -5.66 5.91 5.39
C VAL A 234 -6.50 4.64 5.52
N CYS A 235 -6.10 3.58 4.81
CA CYS A 235 -6.66 2.24 5.02
C CYS A 235 -5.91 1.55 6.17
N TRP A 236 -6.61 1.29 7.27
CA TRP A 236 -6.03 0.81 8.53
C TRP A 236 -6.19 -0.69 8.73
N PHE A 237 -5.10 -1.37 9.09
CA PHE A 237 -5.10 -2.74 9.63
C PHE A 237 -4.08 -2.83 10.78
N THR A 238 -4.53 -3.04 12.01
CA THR A 238 -3.64 -3.33 13.15
C THR A 238 -3.42 -4.82 13.34
N LEU A 239 -2.19 -5.28 13.14
CA LEU A 239 -1.62 -6.34 13.98
C LEU A 239 -1.32 -5.75 15.38
N GLU A 240 -1.25 -6.58 16.42
CA GLU A 240 -0.98 -6.14 17.80
C GLU A 240 0.39 -5.47 17.93
N LEU A 241 0.42 -4.18 17.66
CA LEU A 241 1.53 -3.31 17.95
C LEU A 241 1.29 -2.73 19.35
N GLY A 242 2.19 -3.00 20.29
CA GLY A 242 2.22 -2.27 21.56
C GLY A 242 2.36 -0.75 21.33
N LEU A 243 2.24 0.05 22.39
CA LEU A 243 2.27 1.53 22.32
C LEU A 243 3.40 2.08 21.44
N VAL A 244 4.57 1.44 21.48
CA VAL A 244 5.74 1.76 20.66
C VAL A 244 5.44 1.59 19.17
N GLY A 245 4.88 0.46 18.74
CA GLY A 245 4.52 0.23 17.34
C GLY A 245 3.36 1.13 16.86
N PHE A 246 2.45 1.54 17.75
CA PHE A 246 1.40 2.52 17.42
C PHE A 246 1.96 3.93 17.18
N LEU A 247 2.84 4.42 18.05
CA LEU A 247 3.49 5.74 17.90
C LEU A 247 4.36 5.81 16.64
N ILE A 248 5.05 4.70 16.38
CA ILE A 248 5.86 4.49 15.20
C ILE A 248 4.95 4.57 13.95
N LEU A 249 3.86 3.79 13.89
CA LEU A 249 2.89 3.81 12.78
C LEU A 249 2.28 5.18 12.51
N LEU A 250 1.86 5.89 13.57
CA LEU A 250 1.37 7.26 13.48
C LEU A 250 2.40 8.18 12.81
N ALA A 251 3.67 8.06 13.18
CA ALA A 251 4.73 8.91 12.65
C ALA A 251 5.06 8.61 11.17
N SER A 252 4.87 7.36 10.70
CA SER A 252 4.99 7.04 9.26
C SER A 252 3.81 7.52 8.44
N LEU A 253 2.59 7.45 8.99
CA LEU A 253 1.42 8.05 8.36
C LEU A 253 1.56 9.57 8.30
N VAL A 254 2.14 10.20 9.32
CA VAL A 254 2.48 11.64 9.31
C VAL A 254 3.55 11.96 8.27
N ALA A 255 4.60 11.14 8.12
CA ALA A 255 5.62 11.32 7.09
C ALA A 255 5.05 11.14 5.67
N ALA A 256 4.23 10.11 5.46
CA ALA A 256 3.51 9.92 4.20
C ALA A 256 2.56 11.09 3.93
N ALA A 257 1.78 11.53 4.92
CA ALA A 257 0.93 12.71 4.82
C ALA A 257 1.73 13.97 4.48
N ALA A 258 2.90 14.18 5.06
CA ALA A 258 3.76 15.32 4.77
C ALA A 258 4.31 15.29 3.32
N ILE A 259 4.70 14.11 2.83
CA ILE A 259 5.11 13.92 1.43
C ILE A 259 3.94 14.22 0.48
N LEU A 260 2.76 13.69 0.81
CA LEU A 260 1.53 13.88 0.05
C LEU A 260 1.09 15.35 0.00
N LEU A 261 1.09 16.03 1.14
CA LEU A 261 0.77 17.45 1.25
C LEU A 261 1.80 18.33 0.53
N SER A 262 3.09 17.96 0.57
CA SER A 262 4.14 18.68 -0.16
C SER A 262 4.00 18.50 -1.68
N ALA A 263 3.58 17.33 -2.16
CA ALA A 263 3.34 17.09 -3.58
C ALA A 263 2.07 17.80 -4.09
N ALA A 264 1.05 17.96 -3.24
CA ALA A 264 -0.18 18.67 -3.57
C ALA A 264 -0.03 20.20 -3.56
N ALA A 265 0.89 20.76 -2.75
CA ALA A 265 1.06 22.21 -2.58
C ALA A 265 1.86 22.91 -3.71
N ASP A 266 2.68 22.18 -4.47
CA ASP A 266 3.41 22.73 -5.62
C ASP A 266 3.66 21.65 -6.69
N PRO A 267 2.83 21.59 -7.75
CA PRO A 267 2.99 20.65 -8.86
C PRO A 267 4.28 20.87 -9.68
N SER A 268 4.98 22.00 -9.48
CA SER A 268 6.22 22.36 -10.17
C SER A 268 7.48 22.18 -9.30
N ALA A 269 7.31 22.06 -7.97
CA ALA A 269 8.38 21.68 -7.07
C ALA A 269 8.70 20.19 -7.28
N SER A 270 9.75 19.93 -8.05
CA SER A 270 10.45 18.66 -7.92
C SER A 270 10.78 18.37 -6.45
N ALA A 271 10.93 17.09 -6.15
CA ALA A 271 11.73 16.59 -5.03
C ALA A 271 13.22 17.03 -5.05
N SER A 272 13.55 18.19 -5.64
CA SER A 272 14.87 18.77 -5.84
C SER A 272 15.40 19.54 -4.63
N SER A 273 14.60 19.76 -3.58
CA SER A 273 15.07 20.44 -2.36
C SER A 273 15.57 19.50 -1.26
N LEU A 274 15.45 18.18 -1.44
CA LEU A 274 15.93 17.18 -0.48
C LEU A 274 17.31 16.67 -0.86
N HIS A 275 18.34 17.51 -0.67
CA HIS A 275 19.73 17.06 -0.65
C HIS A 275 20.00 16.32 0.66
N PHE A 276 20.19 15.01 0.60
CA PHE A 276 20.66 14.18 1.72
C PHE A 276 22.15 13.92 1.56
N SER A 277 22.97 14.47 2.46
CA SER A 277 24.39 14.14 2.60
C SER A 277 24.52 13.20 3.79
N ILE A 278 25.08 12.02 3.58
CA ILE A 278 25.38 11.05 4.64
C ILE A 278 26.77 11.40 5.19
N GLN A 279 26.81 11.83 6.46
CA GLN A 279 27.95 11.64 7.35
C GLN A 279 27.43 11.03 8.65
#